data_AF-C1GR56-F1
#
_entry.id   AF-C1GR56-F1
#
_cell.length_a   1.000
_cell.length_b   1.000
_cell.length_c   1.000
_cell.angle_alpha   90.00
_cell.angle_beta   90.00
_cell.angle_gamma   90.00
#
_symmetry.space_group_name_H-M   'P 1'
#
loop_
_entity.id
_entity.type
_entity.pdbx_description
1 polymer ?
#
loop_
_entity_poly.entity_id
_entity_poly.type
_entity_poly.pdbx_seq_one_letter_code
_entity_poly.pdbx_strand_id
1 'polypeptide(L)'
;MTHESVYYSRPRTYGKGSRQCRVCAHKAGLIRKYGLLVCRQCFREKASDIGFIKIDNEPIRSNRIVRTSQIYTKSPQRRIS
;
A
#
# COMPACT_ATOMS: atom_id res chain seq x y z
N MET A 1 -38.05 -3.46 -14.33
CA MET A 1 -36.71 -3.97 -13.94
C MET A 1 -36.42 -3.43 -12.55
N THR A 2 -36.26 -4.29 -11.55
CA THR A 2 -35.93 -3.84 -10.19
C THR A 2 -34.51 -3.30 -10.16
N HIS A 3 -34.25 -2.33 -9.28
CA HIS A 3 -32.94 -1.70 -9.13
C HIS A 3 -31.83 -2.73 -8.77
N GLU A 4 -32.20 -3.89 -8.23
CA GLU A 4 -31.30 -5.02 -7.94
C GLU A 4 -30.48 -5.51 -9.14
N SER A 5 -31.00 -5.44 -10.37
CA SER A 5 -30.29 -6.00 -11.53
C SER A 5 -29.27 -5.05 -12.17
N VAL A 6 -29.22 -3.78 -11.75
CA VAL A 6 -28.32 -2.78 -12.35
C VAL A 6 -26.96 -2.78 -11.65
N TYR A 7 -25.89 -2.95 -12.42
CA TYR A 7 -24.52 -2.87 -11.89
C TYR A 7 -24.28 -1.50 -11.25
N TYR A 8 -23.72 -1.47 -10.03
CA TYR A 8 -23.55 -0.25 -9.21
C TYR A 8 -24.85 0.45 -8.78
N SER A 9 -26.01 -0.21 -8.79
CA SER A 9 -27.26 0.38 -8.30
C SER A 9 -27.15 0.95 -6.88
N ARG A 10 -26.47 0.24 -5.96
CA ARG A 10 -26.31 0.66 -4.57
C ARG A 10 -24.96 1.35 -4.29
N PRO A 11 -24.93 2.42 -3.49
CA PRO A 11 -23.69 3.08 -3.09
C PRO A 11 -22.81 2.12 -2.28
N ARG A 12 -21.56 1.94 -2.70
CA ARG A 12 -20.57 1.10 -2.01
C ARG A 12 -19.86 1.93 -0.95
N THR A 13 -20.53 2.24 0.15
CA THR A 13 -19.97 3.02 1.26
C THR A 13 -18.99 2.21 2.11
N TYR A 14 -19.16 0.88 2.18
CA TYR A 14 -18.31 -0.03 2.94
C TYR A 14 -17.80 -1.21 2.08
N GLY A 15 -16.89 -2.00 2.66
CA GLY A 15 -16.38 -3.22 2.02
C GLY A 15 -15.23 -2.98 1.01
N LYS A 16 -14.85 -4.02 0.27
CA LYS A 16 -13.66 -3.99 -0.62
C LYS A 16 -13.81 -2.96 -1.74
N GLY A 17 -15.02 -2.82 -2.29
CA GLY A 17 -15.32 -1.94 -3.42
C GLY A 17 -15.45 -0.45 -3.09
N SER A 18 -15.54 -0.08 -1.80
CA SER A 18 -15.60 1.33 -1.36
C SER A 18 -14.23 1.99 -1.30
N ARG A 19 -13.15 1.21 -1.39
CA ARG A 19 -11.79 1.65 -1.11
C ARG A 19 -11.05 1.95 -2.39
N GLN A 20 -10.32 3.07 -2.40
CA GLN A 20 -9.48 3.49 -3.51
C GLN A 20 -8.20 4.14 -3.00
N CYS A 21 -7.17 4.16 -3.85
CA CYS A 21 -5.92 4.83 -3.56
C CYS A 21 -6.18 6.33 -3.35
N ARG A 22 -5.66 6.91 -2.27
CA ARG A 22 -5.77 8.36 -2.03
C ARG A 22 -5.06 9.21 -3.09
N VAL A 23 -4.09 8.65 -3.80
CA VAL A 23 -3.27 9.35 -4.80
C VAL A 23 -3.86 9.21 -6.21
N CYS A 24 -4.09 7.98 -6.67
CA CYS A 24 -4.50 7.72 -8.06
C CYS A 24 -5.91 7.14 -8.24
N ALA A 25 -6.71 7.03 -7.18
CA ALA A 25 -8.03 6.39 -7.18
C ALA A 25 -8.08 4.92 -7.66
N HIS A 26 -6.93 4.26 -7.87
CA HIS A 26 -6.87 2.85 -8.20
C HIS A 26 -7.41 1.98 -7.05
N LYS A 27 -8.31 1.04 -7.36
CA LYS A 27 -9.01 0.22 -6.33
C LYS A 27 -8.25 -1.06 -5.93
N ALA A 28 -7.30 -1.52 -6.74
CA ALA A 28 -6.54 -2.74 -6.46
C ALA A 28 -5.18 -2.47 -5.81
N GLY A 29 -4.67 -3.46 -5.08
CA GLY A 29 -3.34 -3.42 -4.49
C GLY A 29 -3.14 -2.33 -3.42
N LEU A 30 -4.16 -2.05 -2.61
CA LEU A 30 -4.08 -1.04 -1.54
C LEU A 30 -3.29 -1.53 -0.33
N ILE A 31 -2.29 -0.75 0.07
CA ILE A 31 -1.59 -0.86 1.35
C ILE A 31 -2.44 -0.15 2.40
N ARG A 32 -2.94 -0.94 3.35
CA ARG A 32 -3.88 -0.48 4.40
C ARG A 32 -3.22 -0.35 5.78
N LYS A 33 -2.03 -0.94 5.94
CA LYS A 33 -1.27 -0.86 7.20
C LYS A 33 -0.96 0.61 7.50
N TYR A 34 -1.07 1.00 8.76
CA TYR A 34 -0.86 2.38 9.23
C TYR A 34 -1.84 3.43 8.66
N GLY A 35 -2.98 3.03 8.10
CA GLY A 35 -4.01 3.98 7.64
C GLY A 35 -3.66 4.74 6.36
N LEU A 36 -2.67 4.27 5.59
CA LEU A 36 -2.17 4.97 4.40
C LEU A 36 -3.20 5.04 3.26
N LEU A 37 -3.88 3.92 2.97
CA LEU A 37 -4.83 3.79 1.83
C LEU A 37 -4.20 4.19 0.49
N VAL A 38 -2.97 3.74 0.22
CA VAL A 38 -2.21 4.01 -1.01
C VAL A 38 -1.99 2.71 -1.78
N CYS A 39 -2.00 2.72 -3.12
CA CYS A 39 -1.70 1.54 -3.92
C CYS A 39 -0.18 1.24 -3.93
N ARG A 40 0.20 0.01 -4.31
CA ARG A 40 1.61 -0.40 -4.36
C ARG A 40 2.49 0.47 -5.27
N GLN A 41 1.97 0.97 -6.40
CA GLN A 41 2.71 1.82 -7.33
C GLN A 41 3.01 3.18 -6.67
N CYS A 42 1.98 3.89 -6.24
CA CYS A 42 2.13 5.18 -5.55
C CYS A 42 2.92 5.07 -4.25
N PHE A 43 2.88 3.93 -3.55
CA PHE A 43 3.69 3.73 -2.37
C PHE A 43 5.19 3.76 -2.68
N ARG A 44 5.64 3.22 -3.82
CA ARG A 44 7.07 3.26 -4.18
C ARG A 44 7.56 4.68 -4.47
N GLU A 45 6.71 5.51 -5.05
CA GLU A 45 7.00 6.92 -5.33
C GLU A 45 7.00 7.78 -4.05
N LYS A 46 6.14 7.44 -3.07
CA LYS A 46 5.92 8.24 -1.85
C LYS A 46 6.51 7.65 -0.58
N ALA A 47 7.18 6.50 -0.66
CA ALA A 47 7.74 5.82 0.51
C ALA A 47 8.72 6.72 1.28
N SER A 48 9.61 7.42 0.59
CA SER A 48 10.57 8.36 1.18
C SER A 48 9.86 9.49 1.94
N ASP A 49 8.85 10.11 1.32
CA ASP A 49 8.09 11.23 1.89
C ASP A 49 7.32 10.83 3.15
N ILE A 50 6.83 9.58 3.21
CA ILE A 50 6.13 9.02 4.37
C ILE A 50 7.12 8.67 5.51
N GLY A 51 8.43 8.64 5.23
CA GLY A 51 9.47 8.26 6.19
C GLY A 51 9.74 6.76 6.22
N PHE A 52 9.47 6.04 5.14
CA PHE A 52 9.96 4.69 4.95
C PHE A 52 11.37 4.69 4.36
N ILE A 53 12.27 3.93 4.96
CA ILE A 53 13.65 3.75 4.50
C ILE A 53 13.78 2.37 3.87
N LYS A 54 14.47 2.29 2.72
CA LYS A 54 14.85 1.02 2.12
C LYS A 54 15.98 0.41 2.94
N ILE A 55 15.77 -0.80 3.46
CA ILE A 55 16.86 -1.55 4.08
C ILE A 55 17.60 -2.26 2.96
N ASP A 56 18.87 -1.91 2.76
CA ASP A 56 19.76 -2.73 1.97
C ASP A 56 20.11 -3.95 2.83
N ASN A 57 19.46 -5.08 2.55
CA ASN A 57 19.93 -6.33 3.12
C ASN A 57 21.29 -6.61 2.46
N GLU A 58 22.36 -6.60 3.26
CA GLU A 58 23.61 -7.30 2.90
C GLU A 58 23.23 -8.66 2.30
N PRO A 59 23.88 -9.11 1.19
CA PRO A 59 23.54 -10.38 0.58
C PRO A 59 23.76 -11.48 1.60
N ILE A 60 22.67 -11.97 2.20
CA ILE A 60 22.70 -13.19 3.00
C ILE A 60 23.32 -14.25 2.08
N ARG A 61 24.48 -14.80 2.46
CA ARG A 61 25.31 -15.75 1.70
C ARG A 61 24.63 -17.10 1.40
N SER A 62 23.35 -17.12 1.07
CA SER A 62 22.68 -18.29 0.53
C SER A 62 22.46 -18.05 -0.96
N ASN A 63 22.98 -18.96 -1.81
CA ASN A 63 22.84 -18.98 -3.27
C ASN A 63 21.39 -19.03 -3.80
N ARG A 64 20.38 -18.84 -2.95
CA ARG A 64 19.01 -18.57 -3.37
C ARG A 64 18.86 -17.07 -3.55
N ILE A 65 19.23 -16.57 -4.72
CA ILE A 65 18.93 -15.19 -5.14
C ILE A 65 17.41 -15.06 -5.28
N VAL A 66 16.72 -14.92 -4.15
CA VAL A 66 15.39 -14.32 -4.16
C VAL A 66 15.67 -12.89 -4.56
N ARG A 67 15.35 -12.54 -5.81
CA ARG A 67 15.35 -11.17 -6.34
C ARG A 67 14.94 -10.25 -5.19
N THR A 68 15.91 -9.54 -4.60
CA THR A 68 15.74 -8.96 -3.27
C THR A 68 14.58 -7.98 -3.37
N SER A 69 13.46 -8.36 -2.77
CA SER A 69 12.28 -7.52 -2.74
C SER A 69 12.67 -6.23 -2.05
N GLN A 70 12.34 -5.08 -2.63
CA GLN A 70 12.60 -3.78 -2.01
C GLN A 70 11.79 -3.73 -0.70
N ILE A 71 12.44 -3.96 0.45
CA ILE A 71 11.80 -3.93 1.76
C ILE A 71 11.97 -2.52 2.34
N TYR A 72 10.84 -1.87 2.58
CA TYR A 72 10.75 -0.54 3.17
C TYR A 72 10.30 -0.68 4.64
N THR A 73 11.01 -0.08 5.58
CA THR A 73 10.63 -0.06 6.99
C THR A 73 10.35 1.38 7.46
N LYS A 74 9.40 1.53 8.39
CA LYS A 74 9.03 2.84 8.92
C LYS A 74 10.17 3.32 9.83
N SER A 75 10.71 4.50 9.57
CA SER A 75 11.77 5.09 10.39
C SER A 75 11.35 5.11 11.88
N PRO A 76 12.23 4.73 12.82
CA PRO A 76 11.96 4.91 14.24
C PRO A 76 11.72 6.40 14.52
N GLN A 77 10.54 6.74 15.01
CA GLN A 77 10.26 8.10 15.48
C GLN A 77 11.21 8.36 16.65
N ARG A 78 12.15 9.31 16.50
CA ARG A 78 13.00 9.76 17.60
C ARG A 78 12.07 10.18 18.73
N ARG A 79 12.10 9.46 19.85
CA ARG A 79 11.42 9.88 21.08
C ARG A 79 12.04 11.22 21.46
N ILE A 80 11.30 12.31 21.27
CA ILE A 80 11.65 13.57 21.89
C ILE A 80 11.35 13.36 23.37
N SER A 81 12.40 13.44 24.18
CA SER A 81 12.36 13.39 25.65
C SER A 81 11.71 14.63 26.23
#